data_AF-A0A6P7WP95-F1
#
_entry.id   AF-A0A6P7WP95-F1
#
_cell.length_a   1.000
_cell.length_b   1.000
_cell.length_c   1.000
_cell.angle_alpha   90.00
_cell.angle_beta   90.00
_cell.angle_gamma   90.00
#
_symmetry.space_group_name_H-M   'P 1'
#
loop_
_entity.id
_entity.type
_entity.pdbx_description
1 polymer ?
#
loop_
_entity_poly.entity_id
_entity_poly.type
_entity_poly.pdbx_seq_one_letter_code
_entity_poly.pdbx_strand_id
1 'polypeptide(L)'
;FNNSERMCDKEFIIRRAATNRVLNVLRHWVFKHSQDFELNNEMKMNVVNLLEEVLRDPDLLPQERKATTNILSALCQDDQDEPHLKLEDIIAMSDCPKAECLETLSAMELAEQITLLDHIVFRSIPYQEFFGQGWMKPDKSRRTPYIMRTSQHFNDMSNLVASQIINHTDVSSRASSIEKWIVVADICRCMHNYNGVLEITSALNRSAVYRLKKTWAKVSKQSKALMDKLQKIVSSEGRFKNLRETLR
;
A
#
# COMPACT_ATOMS: atom_id res chain seq x y z
N PHE A 1 17.00 10.57 61.05
CA PHE A 1 16.92 10.13 59.64
C PHE A 1 16.30 11.25 58.83
N ASN A 2 17.13 11.96 58.07
CA ASN A 2 16.87 13.29 57.52
C ASN A 2 15.88 13.23 56.34
N ASN A 3 14.89 14.13 56.31
CA ASN A 3 13.92 14.24 55.21
C ASN A 3 14.59 14.44 53.83
N SER A 4 15.80 15.00 53.79
CA SER A 4 16.58 15.22 52.57
C SER A 4 17.00 13.92 51.87
N GLU A 5 17.47 12.90 52.63
CA GLU A 5 17.87 11.59 52.07
C GLU A 5 16.66 10.86 51.48
N ARG A 6 15.52 10.89 52.18
CA ARG A 6 14.26 10.29 51.69
C ARG A 6 13.69 10.98 50.46
N MET A 7 13.95 12.29 50.27
CA MET A 7 13.54 13.01 49.07
C MET A 7 14.44 12.68 47.88
N CYS A 8 15.76 12.61 48.10
CA CYS A 8 16.74 12.18 47.10
C CYS A 8 16.42 10.77 46.58
N ASP A 9 16.10 9.83 47.47
CA ASP A 9 15.71 8.46 47.09
C ASP A 9 14.43 8.41 46.25
N LYS A 10 13.43 9.25 46.57
CA LYS A 10 12.18 9.32 45.80
C LYS A 10 12.39 9.92 44.42
N GLU A 11 13.15 11.00 44.32
CA GLU A 11 13.49 11.65 43.06
C GLU A 11 14.26 10.70 42.15
N PHE A 12 15.20 9.95 42.72
CA PHE A 12 15.97 8.93 42.03
C PHE A 12 15.10 7.78 41.49
N ILE A 13 14.16 7.27 42.30
CA ILE A 13 13.21 6.22 41.86
C ILE A 13 12.31 6.75 40.74
N ILE A 14 11.80 7.97 40.85
CA ILE A 14 10.93 8.58 39.83
C ILE A 14 11.70 8.79 38.53
N ARG A 15 12.92 9.34 38.59
CA ARG A 15 13.78 9.54 37.41
C ARG A 15 14.03 8.22 36.70
N ARG A 16 14.37 7.15 37.42
CA ARG A 16 14.58 5.81 36.85
C ARG A 16 13.35 5.24 36.19
N ALA A 17 12.20 5.34 36.84
CA ALA A 17 10.94 4.87 36.26
C ALA A 17 10.58 5.65 34.99
N ALA A 18 10.87 6.96 34.95
CA ALA A 18 10.68 7.78 33.77
C ALA A 18 11.65 7.39 32.64
N THR A 19 12.95 7.27 32.90
CA THR A 19 13.96 6.85 31.90
C THR A 19 13.59 5.52 31.25
N ASN A 20 13.22 4.50 32.04
CA ASN A 20 12.82 3.22 31.47
C ASN A 20 11.57 3.31 30.59
N ARG A 21 10.59 4.15 30.95
CA ARG A 21 9.40 4.38 30.11
C ARG A 21 9.77 5.08 28.81
N VAL A 22 10.62 6.10 28.86
CA VAL A 22 11.11 6.81 27.66
C VAL A 22 11.85 5.85 26.74
N LEU A 23 12.80 5.06 27.26
CA LEU A 23 13.54 4.07 26.47
C LEU A 23 12.62 3.00 25.88
N ASN A 24 11.58 2.57 26.60
CA ASN A 24 10.60 1.63 26.07
C ASN A 24 9.77 2.23 24.92
N VAL A 25 9.37 3.50 25.04
CA VAL A 25 8.67 4.22 23.95
C VAL A 25 9.59 4.37 22.74
N LEU A 26 10.82 4.84 22.93
CA LEU A 26 11.80 4.99 21.85
C LEU A 26 12.08 3.64 21.17
N ARG A 27 12.25 2.58 21.95
CA ARG A 27 12.40 1.22 21.41
C ARG A 27 11.20 0.81 20.58
N HIS A 28 9.98 0.97 21.09
CA HIS A 28 8.79 0.62 20.32
C HIS A 28 8.72 1.44 19.02
N TRP A 29 9.00 2.74 19.10
CA TRP A 29 8.95 3.65 17.97
C TRP A 29 9.96 3.26 16.88
N VAL A 30 11.23 3.08 17.23
CA VAL A 30 12.29 2.69 16.28
C VAL A 30 12.02 1.33 15.64
N PHE A 31 11.62 0.32 16.41
CA PHE A 31 11.46 -1.04 15.89
C PHE A 31 10.13 -1.31 15.19
N LYS A 32 9.07 -0.53 15.45
CA LYS A 32 7.73 -0.73 14.85
C LYS A 32 7.35 0.32 13.84
N HIS A 33 8.04 1.46 13.83
CA HIS A 33 7.74 2.61 12.98
C HIS A 33 9.04 3.24 12.44
N SER A 34 9.99 2.40 11.99
CA SER A 34 11.28 2.84 11.42
C SER A 34 11.13 3.87 10.30
N GLN A 35 10.05 3.75 9.50
CA GLN A 35 9.68 4.68 8.41
C GLN A 35 9.66 6.15 8.85
N ASP A 36 9.28 6.46 10.10
CA ASP A 36 9.30 7.83 10.61
C ASP A 36 10.70 8.44 10.59
N PHE A 37 11.73 7.62 10.85
CA PHE A 37 13.13 8.01 10.88
C PHE A 37 13.78 7.99 9.50
N GLU A 38 13.31 7.14 8.59
CA GLU A 38 13.73 7.13 7.18
C GLU A 38 13.25 8.38 6.43
N LEU A 39 12.00 8.81 6.68
CA LEU A 39 11.40 9.97 6.04
C LEU A 39 11.88 11.30 6.62
N ASN A 40 12.42 11.30 7.84
CA ASN A 40 12.86 12.51 8.54
C ASN A 40 14.23 12.34 9.22
N ASN A 41 15.27 12.63 8.44
CA ASN A 41 16.67 12.58 8.90
C ASN A 41 16.97 13.52 10.07
N GLU A 42 16.30 14.68 10.15
CA GLU A 42 16.48 15.62 11.27
C GLU A 42 15.98 15.00 12.57
N MET A 43 14.78 14.40 12.55
CA MET A 43 14.23 13.69 13.70
C MET A 43 15.08 12.49 14.09
N LYS A 44 15.55 11.71 13.12
CA LYS A 44 16.51 10.61 13.34
C LYS A 44 17.74 11.11 14.08
N MET A 45 18.35 12.19 13.62
CA MET A 45 19.55 12.77 14.25
C MET A 45 19.27 13.30 15.66
N ASN A 46 18.13 13.95 15.88
CA ASN A 46 17.74 14.43 17.21
C ASN A 46 17.60 13.27 18.22
N VAL A 47 17.01 12.14 17.81
CA VAL A 47 16.89 10.95 18.67
C VAL A 47 18.23 10.27 18.89
N VAL A 48 19.10 10.20 17.88
CA VAL A 48 20.47 9.69 18.03
C VAL A 48 21.25 10.53 19.04
N ASN A 49 21.26 11.86 18.90
CA ASN A 49 21.93 12.77 19.83
C ASN A 49 21.41 12.61 21.26
N LEU A 50 20.09 12.49 21.45
CA LEU A 50 19.48 12.22 22.76
C LEU A 50 19.98 10.91 23.37
N LEU A 51 20.04 9.82 22.59
CA LEU A 51 20.51 8.52 23.07
C LEU A 51 22.01 8.55 23.41
N GLU A 52 22.82 9.28 22.64
CA GLU A 52 24.23 9.50 22.97
C GLU A 52 24.42 10.29 24.26
N GLU A 53 23.63 11.33 24.49
CA GLU A 53 23.62 12.09 25.75
C GLU A 53 23.25 11.19 26.93
N VAL A 54 22.24 10.33 26.79
CA VAL A 54 21.85 9.34 27.82
C VAL A 54 23.01 8.39 28.13
N LEU A 55 23.77 7.95 27.13
CA LEU A 55 24.93 7.06 27.34
C LEU A 55 26.07 7.72 28.11
N ARG A 56 26.17 9.06 28.10
CA ARG A 56 27.17 9.83 28.86
C ARG A 56 26.83 9.94 30.35
N ASP A 57 25.61 9.59 30.76
CA ASP A 57 25.22 9.58 32.17
C ASP A 57 26.00 8.47 32.93
N PRO A 58 26.84 8.81 33.93
CA PRO A 58 27.60 7.84 34.70
C PRO A 58 26.70 6.96 35.59
N ASP A 59 25.52 7.43 35.98
CA ASP A 59 24.59 6.74 36.87
C ASP A 59 23.60 5.82 36.12
N LEU A 60 23.74 5.72 34.79
CA LEU A 60 22.87 4.90 33.94
C LEU A 60 23.01 3.40 34.26
N LEU A 61 21.89 2.73 34.52
CA LEU A 61 21.90 1.32 34.86
C LEU A 61 22.37 0.45 33.68
N PRO A 62 22.98 -0.71 33.92
CA PRO A 62 23.42 -1.61 32.85
C PRO A 62 22.29 -2.03 31.89
N GLN A 63 21.07 -2.20 32.41
CA GLN A 63 19.89 -2.54 31.60
C GLN A 63 19.45 -1.39 30.70
N GLU A 64 19.45 -0.16 31.23
CA GLU A 64 19.14 1.07 30.48
C GLU A 64 20.20 1.31 29.41
N ARG A 65 21.48 1.20 29.77
CA ARG A 65 22.61 1.29 28.83
C ARG A 65 22.46 0.30 27.68
N LYS A 66 22.18 -0.97 27.99
CA LYS A 66 21.93 -2.00 26.97
C LYS A 66 20.73 -1.65 26.08
N ALA A 67 19.65 -1.15 26.66
CA ALA A 67 18.47 -0.73 25.88
C ALA A 67 18.82 0.44 24.95
N THR A 68 19.48 1.48 25.46
CA THR A 68 19.91 2.66 24.68
C THR A 68 20.84 2.27 23.54
N THR A 69 21.86 1.44 23.78
CA THR A 69 22.77 0.96 22.73
C THR A 69 22.04 0.13 21.67
N ASN A 70 21.10 -0.72 22.06
CA ASN A 70 20.31 -1.50 21.11
C ASN A 70 19.42 -0.62 20.22
N ILE A 71 18.83 0.45 20.77
CA ILE A 71 18.02 1.41 20.00
C ILE A 71 18.93 2.18 19.03
N LEU A 72 20.08 2.66 19.52
CA LEU A 72 21.06 3.37 18.71
C LEU A 72 21.56 2.51 17.55
N SER A 73 21.89 1.24 17.80
CA SER A 73 22.31 0.31 16.74
C SER A 73 21.21 0.09 15.70
N ALA A 74 19.94 0.03 16.11
CA ALA A 74 18.83 -0.12 15.17
C ALA A 74 18.61 1.14 14.31
N LEU A 75 18.87 2.34 14.87
CA LEU A 75 18.82 3.59 14.11
C LEU A 75 20.02 3.75 13.15
N CYS A 76 21.18 3.23 13.52
CA CYS A 76 22.41 3.33 12.72
C CYS A 76 22.58 2.19 11.70
N GLN A 77 21.88 1.08 11.88
CA GLN A 77 21.73 0.10 10.81
C GLN A 77 20.85 0.74 9.74
N ASP A 78 21.44 1.05 8.58
CA ASP A 78 20.63 1.12 7.37
C ASP A 78 20.01 -0.26 7.26
N ASP A 79 18.68 -0.35 7.39
CA ASP A 79 17.98 -1.59 7.06
C ASP A 79 18.54 -2.00 5.69
N GLN A 80 19.15 -3.18 5.64
CA GLN A 80 19.34 -3.87 4.38
C GLN A 80 17.91 -4.03 3.88
N ASP A 81 17.47 -3.05 3.08
CA ASP A 81 16.21 -3.08 2.36
C ASP A 81 16.05 -4.53 1.93
N GLU A 82 15.03 -5.24 2.43
CA GLU A 82 14.59 -6.39 1.67
C GLU A 82 14.41 -5.82 0.26
N PRO A 83 14.98 -6.43 -0.79
CA PRO A 83 14.98 -5.88 -2.13
C PRO A 83 13.54 -5.88 -2.63
N HIS A 84 12.82 -4.83 -2.24
CA HIS A 84 11.41 -4.68 -2.48
C HIS A 84 11.31 -3.91 -3.77
N LEU A 85 10.78 -4.59 -4.80
CA LEU A 85 10.54 -3.99 -6.10
C LEU A 85 9.74 -2.70 -5.94
N LYS A 86 10.35 -1.55 -6.23
CA LYS A 86 9.63 -0.27 -6.32
C LYS A 86 9.10 -0.09 -7.74
N LEU A 87 8.09 0.76 -7.90
CA LEU A 87 7.52 1.02 -9.22
C LEU A 87 8.57 1.68 -10.14
N GLU A 88 9.43 2.51 -9.56
CA GLU A 88 10.55 3.16 -10.23
C GLU A 88 11.56 2.13 -10.79
N ASP A 89 11.79 1.03 -10.06
CA ASP A 89 12.70 -0.04 -10.50
C ASP A 89 12.13 -0.77 -11.73
N ILE A 90 10.82 -1.06 -11.73
CA ILE A 90 10.13 -1.69 -12.88
C ILE A 90 10.21 -0.80 -14.12
N ILE A 91 9.94 0.50 -13.95
CA ILE A 91 9.97 1.46 -15.06
C ILE A 91 11.40 1.58 -15.61
N ALA A 92 12.41 1.60 -14.74
CA ALA A 92 13.82 1.67 -15.14
C ALA A 92 14.31 0.39 -15.85
N MET A 93 13.73 -0.77 -15.52
CA MET A 93 14.03 -2.05 -16.19
C MET A 93 13.43 -2.17 -17.61
N SER A 94 12.65 -1.18 -18.06
CA SER A 94 12.00 -1.19 -19.37
C SER A 94 12.95 -0.87 -20.53
N ASP A 95 14.07 -1.58 -20.64
CA ASP A 95 14.88 -1.67 -21.87
C ASP A 95 14.33 -2.75 -22.81
N CYS A 96 13.00 -2.79 -23.02
CA CYS A 96 12.39 -3.74 -23.95
C CYS A 96 12.42 -3.17 -25.37
N PRO A 97 13.16 -3.78 -26.34
CA PRO A 97 13.30 -3.23 -27.69
C PRO A 97 12.02 -3.31 -28.54
N LYS A 98 10.98 -4.01 -28.05
CA LYS A 98 9.71 -4.20 -28.75
C LYS A 98 8.55 -4.00 -27.77
N ALA A 99 7.70 -3.01 -28.03
CA ALA A 99 6.40 -2.93 -27.39
C ALA A 99 5.59 -4.17 -27.81
N GLU A 100 5.50 -5.17 -26.94
CA GLU A 100 4.57 -6.29 -27.13
C GLU A 100 3.14 -5.74 -27.09
N CYS A 101 2.31 -6.21 -28.01
CA CYS A 101 0.90 -5.81 -28.02
C CYS A 101 0.22 -6.45 -26.81
N LEU A 102 -0.44 -5.67 -25.96
CA LEU A 102 -1.17 -6.17 -24.78
C LEU A 102 -2.18 -7.30 -25.14
N GLU A 103 -2.62 -7.32 -26.40
CA GLU A 103 -3.52 -8.33 -26.96
C GLU A 103 -2.88 -9.73 -27.05
N THR A 104 -1.55 -9.83 -27.20
CA THR A 104 -0.84 -11.12 -27.34
C THR A 104 -0.61 -11.82 -26.00
N LEU A 105 -0.64 -11.09 -24.90
CA LEU A 105 -0.49 -11.64 -23.55
C LEU A 105 -1.69 -12.52 -23.19
N SER A 106 -1.46 -13.62 -22.48
CA SER A 106 -2.52 -14.46 -21.95
C SER A 106 -3.29 -13.74 -20.84
N ALA A 107 -4.50 -14.22 -20.52
CA ALA A 107 -5.28 -13.67 -19.40
C ALA A 107 -4.58 -13.85 -18.04
N MET A 108 -3.78 -14.93 -17.90
CA MET A 108 -3.01 -15.20 -16.69
C MET A 108 -1.88 -14.17 -16.52
N GLU A 109 -1.06 -13.95 -17.57
CA GLU A 109 0.03 -12.98 -17.51
C GLU A 109 -0.48 -11.56 -17.20
N LEU A 110 -1.59 -11.15 -17.82
CA LEU A 110 -2.22 -9.87 -17.50
C LEU A 110 -2.64 -9.78 -16.03
N ALA A 111 -3.29 -10.81 -15.50
CA ALA A 111 -3.73 -10.83 -14.11
C ALA A 111 -2.55 -10.82 -13.12
N GLU A 112 -1.47 -11.52 -13.43
CA GLU A 112 -0.24 -11.53 -12.63
C GLU A 112 0.42 -10.15 -12.59
N GLN A 113 0.58 -9.50 -13.75
CA GLN A 113 1.19 -8.16 -13.82
C GLN A 113 0.31 -7.10 -13.14
N ILE A 114 -1.01 -7.15 -13.32
CA ILE A 114 -1.94 -6.24 -12.62
C ILE A 114 -1.84 -6.45 -11.11
N THR A 115 -1.82 -7.71 -10.66
CA THR A 115 -1.71 -8.03 -9.24
C THR A 115 -0.38 -7.57 -8.64
N LEU A 116 0.73 -7.72 -9.37
CA LEU A 116 2.04 -7.23 -8.95
C LEU A 116 2.05 -5.71 -8.81
N LEU A 117 1.56 -4.98 -9.83
CA LEU A 117 1.53 -3.52 -9.82
C LEU A 117 0.60 -2.98 -8.71
N ASP A 118 -0.59 -3.55 -8.57
CA ASP A 118 -1.53 -3.22 -7.49
C ASP A 118 -0.88 -3.43 -6.12
N HIS A 119 -0.18 -4.55 -5.93
CA HIS A 119 0.50 -4.86 -4.68
C HIS A 119 1.59 -3.84 -4.36
N ILE A 120 2.43 -3.47 -5.34
CA ILE A 120 3.50 -2.49 -5.16
C ILE A 120 2.92 -1.13 -4.77
N VAL A 121 1.87 -0.68 -5.47
CA VAL A 121 1.22 0.59 -5.17
C VAL A 121 0.57 0.56 -3.78
N PHE A 122 -0.18 -0.50 -3.45
CA PHE A 122 -0.86 -0.63 -2.16
C PHE A 122 0.13 -0.69 -0.99
N ARG A 123 1.20 -1.45 -1.13
CA ARG A 123 2.23 -1.62 -0.09
C ARG A 123 3.03 -0.35 0.15
N SER A 124 3.16 0.52 -0.85
CA SER A 124 3.89 1.78 -0.73
C SER A 124 3.21 2.82 0.18
N ILE A 125 1.95 2.61 0.56
CA ILE A 125 1.20 3.58 1.38
C ILE A 125 1.73 3.55 2.83
N PRO A 126 2.31 4.66 3.31
CA PRO A 126 2.82 4.72 4.67
C PRO A 126 1.63 4.97 5.63
N TYR A 127 1.66 4.34 6.80
CA TYR A 127 0.51 4.28 7.71
C TYR A 127 0.03 5.67 8.18
N GLN A 128 0.93 6.65 8.21
CA GLN A 128 0.70 8.04 8.60
C GLN A 128 -0.31 8.74 7.69
N GLU A 129 -0.41 8.35 6.43
CA GLU A 129 -1.41 8.91 5.51
C GLU A 129 -2.85 8.56 5.92
N PHE A 130 -3.03 7.51 6.71
CA PHE A 130 -4.35 7.13 7.21
C PHE A 130 -4.82 8.03 8.38
N PHE A 131 -3.93 8.84 8.96
CA PHE A 131 -4.27 9.71 10.10
C PHE A 131 -5.06 10.95 9.68
N GLY A 132 -6.05 11.32 10.51
CA GLY A 132 -6.81 12.56 10.35
C GLY A 132 -7.63 12.68 9.05
N GLN A 133 -7.79 11.58 8.32
CA GLN A 133 -8.51 11.52 7.04
C GLN A 133 -7.97 12.55 6.02
N GLY A 134 -6.64 12.63 5.89
CA GLY A 134 -5.96 13.61 5.04
C GLY A 134 -6.45 13.62 3.58
N TRP A 135 -6.83 12.46 3.04
CA TRP A 135 -7.35 12.31 1.68
C TRP A 135 -8.69 13.03 1.43
N MET A 136 -9.40 13.42 2.49
CA MET A 136 -10.65 14.19 2.41
C MET A 136 -10.44 15.71 2.53
N LYS A 137 -9.20 16.17 2.73
CA LYS A 137 -8.89 17.60 2.92
C LYS A 137 -8.55 18.31 1.59
N PRO A 138 -8.66 19.65 1.52
CA PRO A 138 -8.33 20.40 0.30
C PRO A 138 -6.90 20.16 -0.20
N ASP A 139 -5.94 19.99 0.72
CA ASP A 139 -4.53 19.73 0.43
C ASP A 139 -4.16 18.23 0.43
N LYS A 140 -5.13 17.35 0.09
CA LYS A 140 -4.97 15.89 0.06
C LYS A 140 -3.74 15.40 -0.71
N SER A 141 -3.40 16.01 -1.86
CA SER A 141 -2.25 15.57 -2.66
C SER A 141 -0.92 15.78 -1.95
N ARG A 142 -0.84 16.77 -1.06
CA ARG A 142 0.34 17.04 -0.23
C ARG A 142 0.34 16.19 1.04
N ARG A 143 -0.83 15.96 1.64
CA ARG A 143 -0.98 15.20 2.89
C ARG A 143 -0.90 13.69 2.71
N THR A 144 -1.46 13.19 1.61
CA THR A 144 -1.61 11.76 1.34
C THR A 144 -1.20 11.42 -0.10
N PRO A 145 0.03 11.74 -0.54
CA PRO A 145 0.48 11.48 -1.90
C PRO A 145 0.37 10.00 -2.33
N TYR A 146 0.62 9.02 -1.44
CA TYR A 146 0.59 7.59 -1.78
C TYR A 146 -0.85 7.05 -1.92
N ILE A 147 -1.79 7.48 -1.06
CA ILE A 147 -3.23 7.19 -1.22
C ILE A 147 -3.76 7.82 -2.52
N MET A 148 -3.32 9.05 -2.85
CA MET A 148 -3.69 9.68 -4.12
C MET A 148 -3.11 8.92 -5.32
N ARG A 149 -1.86 8.44 -5.23
CA ARG A 149 -1.24 7.58 -6.25
C ARG A 149 -2.03 6.28 -6.45
N THR A 150 -2.49 5.66 -5.38
CA THR A 150 -3.35 4.45 -5.43
C THR A 150 -4.64 4.72 -6.18
N SER A 151 -5.29 5.85 -5.89
CA SER A 151 -6.51 6.27 -6.59
C SER A 151 -6.26 6.57 -8.07
N GLN A 152 -5.11 7.15 -8.39
CA GLN A 152 -4.71 7.44 -9.76
C GLN A 152 -4.43 6.14 -10.54
N HIS A 153 -3.65 5.23 -9.97
CA HIS A 153 -3.37 3.90 -10.52
C HIS A 153 -4.65 3.15 -10.87
N PHE A 154 -5.63 3.11 -9.95
CA PHE A 154 -6.94 2.52 -10.19
C PHE A 154 -7.64 3.11 -11.43
N ASN A 155 -7.60 4.44 -11.57
CA ASN A 155 -8.24 5.12 -12.69
C ASN A 155 -7.53 4.84 -14.01
N ASP A 156 -6.19 4.78 -13.98
CA ASP A 156 -5.34 4.50 -15.14
C ASP A 156 -5.50 3.06 -15.62
N MET A 157 -5.53 2.09 -14.71
CA MET A 157 -5.85 0.69 -15.03
C MET A 157 -7.25 0.56 -15.63
N SER A 158 -8.25 1.19 -15.03
CA SER A 158 -9.61 1.20 -15.57
C SER A 158 -9.71 1.91 -16.94
N ASN A 159 -8.92 2.97 -17.16
CA ASN A 159 -8.80 3.65 -18.45
C ASN A 159 -8.14 2.76 -19.50
N LEU A 160 -7.04 2.08 -19.14
CA LEU A 160 -6.32 1.16 -20.01
C LEU A 160 -7.24 0.07 -20.52
N VAL A 161 -7.95 -0.64 -19.63
CA VAL A 161 -8.92 -1.68 -19.98
C VAL A 161 -9.97 -1.16 -20.96
N ALA A 162 -10.59 -0.02 -20.63
CA ALA A 162 -11.60 0.59 -21.50
C ALA A 162 -11.01 0.96 -22.88
N SER A 163 -9.78 1.47 -22.93
CA SER A 163 -9.08 1.86 -24.15
C SER A 163 -8.77 0.67 -25.04
N GLN A 164 -8.30 -0.44 -24.45
CA GLN A 164 -8.05 -1.71 -25.16
C GLN A 164 -9.33 -2.25 -25.81
N ILE A 165 -10.49 -2.04 -25.18
CA ILE A 165 -11.77 -2.45 -25.78
C ILE A 165 -12.18 -1.50 -26.92
N ILE A 166 -12.15 -0.19 -26.71
CA ILE A 166 -12.69 0.77 -27.70
C ILE A 166 -11.78 0.94 -28.94
N ASN A 167 -10.50 0.60 -28.85
CA ASN A 167 -9.55 0.71 -29.95
C ASN A 167 -9.79 -0.31 -31.07
N HIS A 168 -10.49 -1.42 -30.79
CA HIS A 168 -10.91 -2.34 -31.86
C HIS A 168 -12.04 -1.74 -32.70
N THR A 169 -11.82 -1.71 -34.02
CA THR A 169 -12.77 -1.14 -35.00
C THR A 169 -13.99 -2.03 -35.22
N ASP A 170 -13.81 -3.35 -35.23
CA ASP A 170 -14.89 -4.30 -35.49
C ASP A 170 -15.60 -4.78 -34.22
N VAL A 171 -16.87 -5.16 -34.36
CA VAL A 171 -17.75 -5.55 -33.24
C VAL A 171 -17.30 -6.87 -32.61
N SER A 172 -16.75 -7.79 -33.40
CA SER A 172 -16.38 -9.12 -32.93
C SER A 172 -15.14 -9.06 -32.05
N SER A 173 -14.08 -8.37 -32.48
CA SER A 173 -12.86 -8.19 -31.71
C SER A 173 -13.11 -7.45 -30.40
N ARG A 174 -13.99 -6.43 -30.42
CA ARG A 174 -14.43 -5.77 -29.17
C ARG A 174 -15.11 -6.75 -28.20
N ALA A 175 -15.96 -7.65 -28.71
CA ALA A 175 -16.63 -8.63 -27.87
C ALA A 175 -15.62 -9.63 -27.28
N SER A 176 -14.69 -10.13 -28.09
CA SER A 176 -13.60 -11.01 -27.63
C SER A 176 -12.71 -10.32 -26.59
N SER A 177 -12.40 -9.03 -26.78
CA SER A 177 -11.64 -8.23 -25.82
C SER A 177 -12.36 -8.08 -24.48
N ILE A 178 -13.68 -7.81 -24.49
CA ILE A 178 -14.51 -7.81 -23.28
C ILE A 178 -14.46 -9.18 -22.58
N GLU A 179 -14.62 -10.27 -23.33
CA GLU A 179 -14.57 -11.61 -22.76
C GLU A 179 -13.21 -11.93 -22.14
N LYS A 180 -12.11 -11.57 -22.81
CA LYS A 180 -10.74 -11.70 -22.28
C LYS A 180 -10.61 -10.97 -20.94
N TRP A 181 -11.04 -9.71 -20.86
CA TRP A 181 -10.96 -8.92 -19.62
C TRP A 181 -11.84 -9.48 -18.50
N ILE A 182 -13.01 -10.07 -18.80
CA ILE A 182 -13.81 -10.78 -17.80
C ILE A 182 -13.04 -11.98 -17.23
N VAL A 183 -12.32 -12.73 -18.08
CA VAL A 183 -11.47 -13.84 -17.63
C VAL A 183 -10.31 -13.32 -16.76
N VAL A 184 -9.63 -12.24 -17.18
CA VAL A 184 -8.58 -11.60 -16.37
C VAL A 184 -9.11 -11.24 -14.97
N ALA A 185 -10.30 -10.64 -14.89
CA ALA A 185 -10.92 -10.29 -13.62
C ALA A 185 -11.23 -11.52 -12.75
N ASP A 186 -11.66 -12.65 -13.33
CA ASP A 186 -11.87 -13.88 -12.55
C ASP A 186 -10.54 -14.47 -12.04
N ILE A 187 -9.46 -14.36 -12.80
CA ILE A 187 -8.12 -14.75 -12.35
C ILE A 187 -7.65 -13.83 -11.21
N CYS A 188 -7.82 -12.50 -11.33
CA CYS A 188 -7.55 -11.57 -10.22
C CYS A 188 -8.32 -11.96 -8.95
N ARG A 189 -9.59 -12.36 -9.07
CA ARG A 189 -10.38 -12.88 -7.95
C ARG A 189 -9.76 -14.14 -7.35
N CYS A 190 -9.29 -15.08 -8.17
CA CYS A 190 -8.60 -16.30 -7.70
C CYS A 190 -7.27 -16.00 -7.00
N MET A 191 -6.59 -14.92 -7.40
CA MET A 191 -5.37 -14.42 -6.75
C MET A 191 -5.63 -13.53 -5.53
N HIS A 192 -6.90 -13.39 -5.12
CA HIS A 192 -7.34 -12.47 -4.06
C HIS A 192 -7.04 -10.98 -4.32
N ASN A 193 -6.76 -10.60 -5.57
CA ASN A 193 -6.68 -9.20 -5.99
C ASN A 193 -8.07 -8.64 -6.32
N TYR A 194 -8.83 -8.27 -5.27
CA TYR A 194 -10.16 -7.67 -5.45
C TYR A 194 -10.12 -6.23 -5.97
N ASN A 195 -8.97 -5.53 -5.85
CA ASN A 195 -8.78 -4.22 -6.47
C ASN A 195 -8.81 -4.35 -8.00
N GLY A 196 -8.02 -5.26 -8.57
CA GLY A 196 -8.04 -5.55 -10.02
C GLY A 196 -9.42 -6.02 -10.52
N VAL A 197 -10.17 -6.80 -9.72
CA VAL A 197 -11.58 -7.14 -10.05
C VAL A 197 -12.42 -5.88 -10.17
N LEU A 198 -12.30 -4.96 -9.21
CA LEU A 198 -13.06 -3.70 -9.19
C LEU A 198 -12.64 -2.77 -10.33
N GLU A 199 -11.36 -2.65 -10.65
CA GLU A 199 -10.84 -1.87 -11.78
C GLU A 199 -11.44 -2.33 -13.11
N ILE A 200 -11.34 -3.64 -13.39
CA ILE A 200 -11.82 -4.20 -14.66
C ILE A 200 -13.34 -4.10 -14.75
N THR A 201 -14.07 -4.48 -13.70
CA THR A 201 -15.55 -4.38 -13.72
C THR A 201 -16.03 -2.94 -13.79
N SER A 202 -15.30 -1.98 -13.19
CA SER A 202 -15.57 -0.55 -13.33
C SER A 202 -15.34 -0.08 -14.76
N ALA A 203 -14.26 -0.51 -15.41
CA ALA A 203 -13.98 -0.19 -16.81
C ALA A 203 -15.11 -0.64 -17.75
N LEU A 204 -15.64 -1.86 -17.54
CA LEU A 204 -16.75 -2.41 -18.33
C LEU A 204 -18.07 -1.65 -18.11
N ASN A 205 -18.27 -1.06 -16.92
CA ASN A 205 -19.44 -0.25 -16.59
C ASN A 205 -19.31 1.23 -16.98
N ARG A 206 -18.13 1.69 -17.41
CA ARG A 206 -17.98 3.06 -17.91
C ARG A 206 -18.83 3.28 -19.15
N SER A 207 -19.36 4.49 -19.30
CA SER A 207 -20.23 4.89 -20.41
C SER A 207 -19.65 4.56 -21.79
N ALA A 208 -18.32 4.68 -21.95
CA ALA A 208 -17.59 4.32 -23.17
C ALA A 208 -17.83 2.88 -23.65
N VAL A 209 -17.86 1.92 -22.71
CA VAL A 209 -18.00 0.49 -22.98
C VAL A 209 -19.45 0.05 -22.83
N TYR A 210 -20.14 0.49 -21.77
CA TYR A 210 -21.51 0.08 -21.44
C TYR A 210 -22.54 0.39 -22.54
N ARG A 211 -22.33 1.49 -23.29
CA ARG A 211 -23.23 1.89 -24.38
C ARG A 211 -23.11 1.03 -25.64
N LEU A 212 -22.10 0.17 -25.77
CA LEU A 212 -21.80 -0.60 -26.98
C LEU A 212 -22.77 -1.79 -27.17
N LYS A 213 -24.08 -1.52 -27.33
CA LYS A 213 -25.13 -2.56 -27.31
C LYS A 213 -24.91 -3.68 -28.34
N LYS A 214 -24.45 -3.35 -29.55
CA LYS A 214 -24.12 -4.34 -30.59
C LYS A 214 -22.96 -5.26 -30.20
N THR A 215 -21.95 -4.73 -29.51
CA THR A 215 -20.83 -5.52 -28.98
C THR A 215 -21.32 -6.42 -27.85
N TRP A 216 -22.04 -5.86 -26.88
CA TRP A 216 -22.60 -6.63 -25.76
C TRP A 216 -23.54 -7.75 -26.23
N ALA A 217 -24.25 -7.58 -27.35
CA ALA A 217 -25.07 -8.65 -27.93
C ALA A 217 -24.24 -9.88 -28.37
N LYS A 218 -22.98 -9.69 -28.76
CA LYS A 218 -22.06 -10.78 -29.14
C LYS A 218 -21.34 -11.45 -27.98
N VAL A 219 -21.18 -10.76 -26.85
CA VAL A 219 -20.60 -11.35 -25.63
C VAL A 219 -21.48 -12.50 -25.16
N SER A 220 -20.86 -13.65 -24.91
CA SER A 220 -21.53 -14.89 -24.53
C SER A 220 -22.34 -14.74 -23.24
N LYS A 221 -23.38 -15.57 -23.09
CA LYS A 221 -24.19 -15.62 -21.87
C LYS A 221 -23.36 -16.04 -20.66
N GLN A 222 -22.40 -16.95 -20.85
CA GLN A 222 -21.50 -17.42 -19.80
C GLN A 222 -20.60 -16.29 -19.29
N SER A 223 -19.97 -15.53 -20.18
CA SER A 223 -19.13 -14.38 -19.79
C SER A 223 -19.93 -13.30 -19.08
N LYS A 224 -21.17 -13.02 -19.51
CA LYS A 224 -22.07 -12.09 -18.80
C LYS A 224 -22.40 -12.58 -17.39
N ALA A 225 -22.75 -13.85 -17.23
CA ALA A 225 -23.04 -14.42 -15.91
C ALA A 225 -21.81 -14.37 -14.98
N LEU A 226 -20.61 -14.59 -15.52
CA LEU A 226 -19.36 -14.43 -14.78
C LEU A 226 -19.13 -12.97 -14.37
N MET A 227 -19.33 -12.02 -15.29
CA MET A 227 -19.27 -10.58 -14.99
C MET A 227 -20.25 -10.18 -13.88
N ASP A 228 -21.49 -10.65 -13.93
CA ASP A 228 -22.51 -10.37 -12.89
C ASP A 228 -22.06 -10.91 -11.52
N LYS A 229 -21.48 -12.13 -11.49
CA LYS A 229 -20.92 -12.71 -10.26
C LYS A 229 -19.77 -11.86 -9.70
N LEU A 230 -18.83 -11.44 -10.56
CA LEU A 230 -17.69 -10.60 -10.17
C LEU A 230 -18.16 -9.24 -9.63
N GLN A 231 -19.09 -8.59 -10.34
CA GLN A 231 -19.69 -7.32 -9.90
C GLN A 231 -20.39 -7.44 -8.56
N LYS A 232 -21.09 -8.55 -8.31
CA LYS A 232 -21.74 -8.79 -7.02
C LYS A 232 -20.74 -8.86 -5.87
N ILE A 233 -19.56 -9.44 -6.09
CA ILE A 233 -18.50 -9.54 -5.07
C ILE A 233 -18.01 -8.14 -4.68
N VAL A 234 -17.69 -7.30 -5.66
CA VAL A 234 -17.12 -5.96 -5.44
C VAL A 234 -18.16 -4.82 -5.39
N SER A 235 -19.45 -5.15 -5.34
CA SER A 235 -20.53 -4.18 -5.31
C SER A 235 -20.46 -3.27 -4.09
N SER A 236 -20.75 -1.97 -4.28
CA SER A 236 -20.82 -0.99 -3.19
C SER A 236 -22.08 -1.15 -2.31
N GLU A 237 -23.02 -2.01 -2.69
CA GLU A 237 -24.23 -2.32 -1.92
C GLU A 237 -23.91 -2.76 -0.47
N GLY A 238 -24.71 -2.25 0.48
CA GLY A 238 -24.48 -2.53 1.89
C GLY A 238 -23.11 -2.03 2.39
N ARG A 239 -22.56 -0.98 1.76
CA ARG A 239 -21.20 -0.46 1.98
C ARG A 239 -20.14 -1.50 1.64
N PHE A 240 -20.21 -2.18 0.50
CA PHE A 240 -19.31 -3.30 0.16
C PHE A 240 -19.48 -4.53 1.07
N LYS A 241 -20.73 -4.93 1.35
CA LYS A 241 -21.01 -6.08 2.24
C LYS A 241 -20.33 -7.37 1.77
N ASN A 242 -20.56 -7.76 0.52
CA ASN A 242 -20.05 -9.02 -0.03
C ASN A 242 -18.52 -9.04 -0.05
N LEU A 243 -17.89 -7.93 -0.44
CA LEU A 243 -16.44 -7.81 -0.43
C LEU A 243 -15.88 -7.97 0.98
N ARG A 244 -16.45 -7.28 1.98
CA ARG A 244 -16.03 -7.44 3.38
C ARG A 244 -16.20 -8.86 3.92
N GLU A 245 -17.25 -9.57 3.50
CA GLU A 245 -17.45 -10.97 3.89
C GLU A 245 -16.43 -11.90 3.21
N THR A 246 -16.01 -11.58 1.99
CA THR A 246 -15.02 -12.34 1.24
C THR A 246 -13.59 -12.13 1.76
N LEU A 247 -13.30 -10.97 2.34
CA LEU A 247 -11.99 -10.61 2.90
C LEU A 247 -11.76 -11.10 4.35
N ARG A 248 -12.76 -11.72 4.98
CA ARG A 248 -12.65 -12.31 6.33
C ARG A 248 -12.00 -13.68 6.27
#